data_AF-A0A914YFJ1-F1
#
_entry.id   AF-A0A914YFJ1-F1
#
_cell.length_a   1.000
_cell.length_b   1.000
_cell.length_c   1.000
_cell.angle_alpha   90.00
_cell.angle_beta   90.00
_cell.angle_gamma   90.00
#
_symmetry.space_group_name_H-M   'P 1'
#
loop_
_entity.id
_entity.type
_entity.pdbx_description
1 polymer ?
#
loop_
_entity_poly.entity_id
_entity_poly.type
_entity_poly.pdbx_seq_one_letter_code
_entity_poly.pdbx_strand_id
1 'polypeptide(L)'
;MVSYFKDAIKCVRIVVNRYAKSNIVELDIGIISALVLINQILKIESNNVEAQQFKANLINEYHSYLANRFGTELGIQRFTETLFMMNDTAELCHEIREGLTIFSVFSSEDNTEILSIYSSKSKLLNKRN
;
A
#
# COMPACT_ATOMS: atom_id res chain seq x y z
N MET A 1 11.76 -10.10 12.15
CA MET A 1 12.30 -9.10 11.20
C MET A 1 12.53 -9.68 9.79
N VAL A 2 13.34 -10.74 9.60
CA VAL A 2 13.59 -11.33 8.26
C VAL A 2 12.35 -11.93 7.58
N SER A 3 11.38 -12.47 8.35
CA SER A 3 10.11 -12.98 7.78
C SER A 3 9.25 -11.86 7.21
N TYR A 4 9.15 -10.73 7.92
CA TYR A 4 8.31 -9.60 7.55
C TYR A 4 8.72 -8.99 6.20
N PHE A 5 10.03 -8.76 5.99
CA PHE A 5 10.53 -8.28 4.70
C PHE A 5 10.26 -9.24 3.55
N LYS A 6 10.25 -10.55 3.80
CA LYS A 6 9.94 -11.54 2.77
C LYS A 6 8.47 -11.47 2.36
N ASP A 7 7.56 -11.26 3.30
CA ASP A 7 6.14 -11.20 3.02
C ASP A 7 5.75 -9.86 2.36
N ALA A 8 6.36 -8.74 2.78
CA ALA A 8 6.24 -7.46 2.09
C ALA A 8 6.75 -7.52 0.64
N ILE A 9 7.91 -8.15 0.38
CA ILE A 9 8.45 -8.32 -0.98
C ILE A 9 7.54 -9.21 -1.84
N LYS A 10 6.93 -10.26 -1.27
CA LYS A 10 5.95 -11.08 -1.99
C LYS A 10 4.72 -10.25 -2.36
N CYS A 11 4.21 -9.44 -1.42
CA CYS A 11 3.05 -8.58 -1.65
C CYS A 11 3.35 -7.58 -2.78
N VAL A 12 4.46 -6.83 -2.70
CA VAL A 12 4.94 -5.94 -3.78
C VAL A 12 4.99 -6.67 -5.13
N ARG A 13 5.58 -7.86 -5.17
CA ARG A 13 5.73 -8.63 -6.41
C ARG A 13 4.38 -9.06 -7.00
N ILE A 14 3.42 -9.45 -6.17
CA ILE A 14 2.08 -9.82 -6.62
C ILE A 14 1.37 -8.60 -7.21
N VAL A 15 1.39 -7.47 -6.50
CA VAL A 15 0.74 -6.23 -6.96
C VAL A 15 1.37 -5.76 -8.26
N VAL A 16 2.70 -5.62 -8.33
CA VAL A 16 3.40 -5.17 -9.55
C VAL A 16 3.14 -6.10 -10.73
N ASN A 17 3.16 -7.43 -10.53
CA ASN A 17 2.87 -8.37 -11.60
C ASN A 17 1.42 -8.30 -12.08
N ARG A 18 0.46 -8.04 -11.19
CA ARG A 18 -0.95 -7.86 -11.56
C ARG A 18 -1.11 -6.57 -12.37
N TYR A 19 -0.55 -5.46 -11.89
CA TYR A 19 -0.54 -4.18 -12.61
C TYR A 19 0.09 -4.29 -14.00
N ALA A 20 1.23 -4.99 -14.13
CA ALA A 20 1.92 -5.16 -15.40
C ALA A 20 1.14 -6.01 -16.44
N LYS A 21 0.23 -6.87 -15.97
CA LYS A 21 -0.62 -7.72 -16.84
C LYS A 21 -1.97 -7.09 -17.12
N SER A 22 -2.39 -6.14 -16.30
CA SER A 22 -3.62 -5.39 -16.50
C SER A 22 -3.42 -4.33 -17.57
N ASN A 23 -4.44 -4.11 -18.41
CA ASN A 23 -4.43 -3.02 -19.38
C ASN A 23 -4.83 -1.69 -18.72
N ILE A 24 -4.16 -1.32 -17.64
CA ILE A 24 -4.38 -0.09 -16.86
C ILE A 24 -3.87 1.11 -17.65
N VAL A 25 -4.68 2.17 -17.69
CA VAL A 25 -4.26 3.47 -18.21
C VAL A 25 -4.11 4.49 -17.08
N GLU A 26 -3.52 5.64 -17.38
CA GLU A 26 -3.27 6.73 -16.42
C GLU A 26 -4.52 7.15 -15.63
N LEU A 27 -5.68 7.16 -16.30
CA LEU A 27 -6.96 7.44 -15.64
C LEU A 27 -7.26 6.42 -14.54
N ASP A 28 -7.09 5.12 -14.79
CA ASP A 28 -7.38 4.08 -13.81
C ASP A 28 -6.44 4.22 -12.59
N ILE A 29 -5.17 4.59 -12.81
CA ILE A 29 -4.20 4.90 -11.74
C ILE A 29 -4.68 6.08 -10.90
N GLY A 30 -5.17 7.15 -11.54
CA GLY A 30 -5.73 8.31 -10.86
C GLY A 30 -6.93 7.93 -9.98
N ILE A 31 -7.85 7.13 -10.51
CA ILE A 31 -9.02 6.63 -9.77
C ILE A 31 -8.59 5.74 -8.59
N ILE A 32 -7.69 4.79 -8.81
CA ILE A 32 -7.14 3.94 -7.74
C ILE A 32 -6.55 4.79 -6.63
N SER A 33 -5.69 5.75 -6.98
CA SER A 33 -5.00 6.61 -6.02
C SER A 33 -5.98 7.45 -5.19
N ALA A 34 -6.97 8.07 -5.86
CA ALA A 34 -8.01 8.84 -5.20
C ALA A 34 -8.83 7.97 -4.23
N LEU A 35 -9.27 6.79 -4.67
CA LEU A 35 -10.04 5.87 -3.82
C LEU A 35 -9.24 5.35 -2.62
N VAL A 36 -7.95 5.03 -2.79
CA VAL A 36 -7.06 4.67 -1.67
C VAL A 36 -7.00 5.79 -0.65
N LEU A 37 -6.77 7.04 -1.09
CA LEU A 37 -6.67 8.20 -0.20
C LEU A 37 -7.98 8.48 0.53
N ILE A 38 -9.11 8.49 -0.17
CA ILE A 38 -10.42 8.73 0.45
C ILE A 38 -10.75 7.61 1.46
N ASN A 39 -10.43 6.36 1.15
CA ASN A 39 -10.60 5.26 2.10
C ASN A 39 -9.73 5.43 3.35
N GLN A 40 -8.52 5.99 3.22
CA GLN A 40 -7.69 6.32 4.38
C GLN A 40 -8.29 7.46 5.21
N ILE A 41 -8.81 8.51 4.57
CA ILE A 41 -9.53 9.60 5.26
C ILE A 41 -10.72 9.04 6.03
N LEU A 42 -11.56 8.22 5.38
CA LEU A 42 -12.74 7.62 5.99
C LEU A 42 -12.44 6.58 7.08
N LYS A 43 -11.23 6.00 7.11
CA LYS A 43 -10.77 5.19 8.24
C LYS A 43 -10.50 6.03 9.49
N ILE A 44 -10.09 7.29 9.32
CA ILE A 44 -9.78 8.23 10.40
C ILE A 44 -11.05 8.99 10.82
N GLU A 45 -11.81 9.47 9.83
CA GLU A 45 -13.03 10.26 10.00
C GLU A 45 -14.20 9.57 9.32
N SER A 46 -14.72 8.52 9.94
CA SER A 46 -15.80 7.70 9.36
C SER A 46 -17.06 8.49 9.01
N ASN A 47 -17.31 9.59 9.72
CA ASN A 47 -18.51 10.42 9.57
C ASN A 47 -18.29 11.62 8.63
N ASN A 48 -17.17 11.67 7.90
CA ASN A 48 -16.91 12.74 6.94
C ASN A 48 -17.83 12.60 5.71
N VAL A 49 -18.95 13.32 5.74
CA VAL A 49 -20.00 13.28 4.72
C VAL A 49 -19.49 13.71 3.34
N GLU A 50 -18.63 14.73 3.29
CA GLU A 50 -18.04 15.23 2.05
C GLU A 50 -17.18 14.16 1.38
N ALA A 51 -16.31 13.49 2.14
CA ALA A 51 -15.47 12.40 1.64
C ALA A 51 -16.32 11.20 1.17
N GLN A 52 -17.41 10.87 1.87
CA GLN A 52 -18.33 9.81 1.46
C GLN A 52 -19.05 10.16 0.14
N GLN A 53 -19.56 11.39 0.00
CA GLN A 53 -20.22 11.86 -1.21
C GLN A 53 -19.25 11.93 -2.39
N PHE A 54 -18.05 12.46 -2.18
CA PHE A 54 -17.03 12.52 -3.21
C PHE A 54 -16.65 11.12 -3.69
N LYS A 55 -16.45 10.15 -2.78
CA LYS A 55 -16.20 8.75 -3.13
C LYS A 55 -17.32 8.16 -3.99
N ALA A 56 -18.58 8.37 -3.60
CA ALA A 56 -19.73 7.84 -4.33
C ALA A 56 -19.82 8.44 -5.75
N ASN A 57 -19.63 9.76 -5.87
CA ASN A 57 -19.64 10.45 -7.16
C ASN A 57 -18.51 9.94 -8.07
N LEU A 58 -17.29 9.84 -7.53
CA LEU A 58 -16.14 9.34 -8.28
C LEU A 58 -16.36 7.91 -8.82
N ILE A 59 -16.91 7.02 -7.99
CA ILE A 59 -17.26 5.65 -8.39
C ILE A 59 -18.28 5.65 -9.52
N ASN A 60 -19.34 6.45 -9.39
CA ASN A 60 -20.44 6.50 -10.36
C ASN A 60 -19.99 7.10 -11.69
N GLU A 61 -19.22 8.19 -11.66
CA GLU A 61 -18.66 8.83 -12.85
C GLU A 61 -17.70 7.89 -13.58
N TYR A 62 -16.81 7.22 -12.85
CA TYR A 62 -15.87 6.28 -13.44
C TYR A 62 -16.57 5.05 -14.04
N HIS A 63 -17.56 4.48 -13.33
CA HIS A 63 -18.38 3.39 -13.88
C HIS A 63 -19.09 3.81 -15.17
N SER A 64 -19.70 5.00 -15.18
CA SER A 64 -20.38 5.55 -16.36
C SER A 64 -19.43 5.79 -17.51
N TYR A 65 -18.24 6.35 -17.23
CA TYR A 65 -17.19 6.53 -18.22
C TYR A 65 -16.77 5.21 -18.87
N LEU A 66 -16.55 4.17 -18.07
CA LEU A 66 -16.16 2.85 -18.58
C LEU A 66 -17.27 2.20 -19.42
N ALA A 67 -18.52 2.24 -18.95
CA ALA A 67 -19.66 1.72 -19.70
C ALA A 67 -19.84 2.42 -21.05
N ASN A 68 -19.67 3.75 -21.09
CA ASN A 68 -19.77 4.53 -22.32
C ASN A 68 -18.60 4.25 -23.29
N ARG A 69 -17.39 4.04 -22.77
CA ARG A 69 -16.19 3.87 -23.59
C ARG A 69 -16.01 2.45 -24.13
N PHE A 70 -16.36 1.45 -23.32
CA PHE A 70 -16.04 0.04 -23.59
C PHE A 70 -17.29 -0.84 -23.76
N GLY A 71 -18.49 -0.28 -23.57
CA GLY A 71 -19.73 -1.06 -23.45
C GLY A 71 -19.90 -1.64 -22.05
N THR A 72 -21.11 -2.09 -21.73
CA THR A 72 -21.49 -2.50 -20.37
C THR A 72 -20.66 -3.66 -19.83
N GLU A 73 -20.50 -4.74 -20.59
CA GLU A 73 -19.82 -5.95 -20.12
C GLU A 73 -18.33 -5.72 -19.85
N LEU A 74 -17.61 -5.20 -20.84
CA LEU A 74 -16.19 -4.89 -20.71
C LEU A 74 -15.95 -3.73 -19.73
N GLY A 75 -16.87 -2.76 -19.67
CA GLY A 75 -16.83 -1.68 -18.69
C GLY A 75 -16.91 -2.18 -17.25
N ILE A 76 -17.84 -3.11 -16.95
CA ILE A 76 -17.96 -3.75 -15.63
C ILE A 76 -16.70 -4.55 -15.29
N GLN A 77 -16.16 -5.30 -16.25
CA GLN A 77 -14.92 -6.06 -16.03
C GLN A 77 -13.77 -5.12 -15.64
N ARG A 78 -13.53 -4.07 -16.42
CA ARG A 78 -12.46 -3.09 -16.14
C ARG A 78 -12.67 -2.34 -14.82
N PHE A 79 -13.92 -2.00 -14.52
CA PHE A 79 -14.28 -1.35 -13.25
C PHE A 79 -13.92 -2.26 -12.07
N THR A 80 -14.29 -3.53 -12.16
CA THR A 80 -14.01 -4.54 -11.15
C THR A 80 -12.51 -4.77 -10.96
N GLU A 81 -11.76 -4.89 -12.06
CA GLU A 81 -10.29 -4.99 -12.03
C GLU A 81 -9.68 -3.78 -11.30
N THR A 82 -10.15 -2.57 -11.60
CA THR A 82 -9.68 -1.33 -10.98
C THR A 82 -9.94 -1.31 -9.46
N LEU A 83 -11.11 -1.77 -9.02
CA LEU A 83 -11.41 -1.89 -7.58
C LEU A 83 -10.53 -2.93 -6.87
N PHE A 84 -10.24 -4.06 -7.51
CA PHE A 84 -9.30 -5.04 -6.95
C PHE A 84 -7.89 -4.44 -6.81
N MET A 85 -7.43 -3.71 -7.82
CA MET A 85 -6.13 -3.07 -7.78
C MET A 85 -6.05 -1.95 -6.74
N MET A 86 -7.16 -1.26 -6.48
CA MET A 86 -7.28 -0.32 -5.37
C MET A 86 -7.09 -1.00 -4.00
N ASN A 87 -7.71 -2.16 -3.78
CA ASN A 87 -7.53 -2.93 -2.54
C ASN A 87 -6.08 -3.42 -2.38
N ASP A 88 -5.51 -4.00 -3.43
CA ASP A 88 -4.11 -4.45 -3.45
C ASP A 88 -3.15 -3.30 -3.11
N THR A 89 -3.42 -2.11 -3.64
CA THR A 89 -2.61 -0.91 -3.40
C THR A 89 -2.76 -0.42 -1.96
N ALA A 90 -3.97 -0.48 -1.40
CA ALA A 90 -4.21 -0.10 -0.01
C ALA A 90 -3.49 -1.04 0.97
N GLU A 91 -3.48 -2.35 0.68
CA GLU A 91 -2.73 -3.36 1.44
C GLU A 91 -1.22 -3.13 1.33
N LEU A 92 -0.72 -2.89 0.12
CA LEU A 92 0.69 -2.56 -0.08
C LEU A 92 1.12 -1.30 0.70
N CYS A 93 0.29 -0.24 0.69
CA CYS A 93 0.54 0.96 1.48
C CYS A 93 0.60 0.68 2.98
N HIS A 94 -0.23 -0.25 3.47
CA HIS A 94 -0.25 -0.65 4.87
C HIS A 94 1.03 -1.39 5.26
N GLU A 95 1.44 -2.39 4.48
CA GLU A 95 2.68 -3.15 4.70
C GLU A 95 3.92 -2.25 4.64
N ILE A 96 3.98 -1.30 3.70
CA ILE A 96 5.09 -0.34 3.64
C ILE A 96 5.11 0.53 4.91
N ARG A 97 3.95 1.03 5.36
CA ARG A 97 3.85 1.89 6.55
C ARG A 97 4.26 1.13 7.81
N GLU A 98 3.81 -0.10 7.98
CA GLU A 98 4.20 -0.94 9.11
C GLU A 98 5.71 -1.26 9.07
N GLY A 99 6.26 -1.60 7.90
CA GLY A 99 7.69 -1.78 7.73
C GLY A 99 8.52 -0.54 8.09
N LEU A 100 8.07 0.64 7.66
CA LEU A 100 8.69 1.91 8.02
C LEU A 100 8.58 2.21 9.53
N THR A 101 7.46 1.85 10.16
CA THR A 101 7.25 2.01 11.61
C THR A 101 8.17 1.08 12.40
N ILE A 102 8.33 -0.17 11.95
CA ILE A 102 9.30 -1.11 12.51
C ILE A 102 10.70 -0.49 12.39
N PHE A 103 11.11 -0.07 11.19
CA PHE A 103 12.42 0.56 10.99
C PHE A 103 12.64 1.81 11.84
N SER A 104 11.65 2.68 11.99
CA SER A 104 11.79 3.91 12.78
C SER A 104 11.96 3.63 14.27
N VAL A 105 11.27 2.61 14.81
CA VAL A 105 11.49 2.10 16.18
C VAL A 105 12.90 1.54 16.34
N PHE A 106 13.49 0.96 15.29
CA PHE A 106 14.88 0.49 15.35
C PHE A 106 15.92 1.59 15.10
N SER A 107 15.54 2.73 14.50
CA SER A 107 16.44 3.85 14.22
C SER A 107 16.33 5.01 15.21
N SER A 108 15.33 5.01 16.10
CA SER A 108 15.27 5.94 17.24
C SER A 108 16.35 5.58 18.26
N GLU A 109 16.91 6.60 18.91
CA GLU A 109 18.14 6.58 19.71
C GLU A 109 18.21 5.54 20.84
N ASP A 110 17.10 4.88 21.17
CA ASP A 110 17.00 3.79 22.16
C ASP A 110 17.73 2.50 21.74
N ASN A 111 18.19 2.38 20.49
CA ASN A 111 19.03 1.25 20.05
C ASN A 111 20.54 1.47 20.22
N THR A 112 20.98 2.61 20.74
CA THR A 112 22.38 2.79 21.15
C THR A 112 22.79 1.72 22.17
N GLU A 113 21.86 1.23 23.00
CA GLU A 113 22.13 0.15 23.95
C GLU A 113 22.32 -1.22 23.26
N ILE A 114 21.50 -1.59 22.27
CA ILE A 114 21.67 -2.85 21.51
C ILE A 114 22.94 -2.84 20.65
N LEU A 115 23.25 -1.71 20.00
CA LEU A 115 24.51 -1.52 19.27
C LEU A 115 25.74 -1.52 20.21
N SER A 116 25.60 -0.98 21.43
CA SER A 116 26.66 -1.05 22.45
C SER A 116 26.93 -2.48 22.92
N ILE A 117 25.89 -3.32 23.05
CA ILE A 117 26.01 -4.73 23.42
C ILE A 117 26.78 -5.52 22.34
N TYR A 118 26.54 -5.25 21.06
CA TYR A 118 27.31 -5.88 19.96
C TYR A 118 28.74 -5.35 19.84
N SER A 119 29.00 -4.06 20.09
CA SER A 119 30.37 -3.51 20.10
C SER A 119 31.21 -3.96 21.32
N SER A 120 30.56 -4.30 22.43
CA SER A 120 31.21 -4.83 23.63
C SER A 120 31.60 -6.30 23.46
N LYS A 121 30.82 -7.07 22.69
CA LYS A 121 31.10 -8.47 22.38
C LYS A 121 32.31 -8.65 21.45
N SER A 122 32.54 -7.73 20.51
CA SER A 122 33.73 -7.76 19.64
C SER A 122 35.03 -7.44 20.38
N LYS A 123 34.98 -6.59 21.43
CA LYS A 123 36.13 -6.29 22.30
C LYS A 123 36.54 -7.46 23.21
N LEU A 124 35.61 -8.35 23.54
CA LEU A 124 35.90 -9.56 24.34
C LEU A 124 36.47 -10.71 23.50
N LEU A 125 36.16 -10.75 22.19
CA LEU A 125 36.73 -11.73 21.25
C LEU A 125 38.15 -11.36 20.80
N ASN A 126 38.49 -10.06 20.71
CA ASN A 126 39.84 -9.60 20.39
C ASN A 126 40.84 -9.62 21.56
N LYS A 127 40.42 -10.02 22.77
CA LYS A 127 41.32 -10.21 23.94
C LYS A 127 41.64 -11.70 24.22
N ARG A 128 41.17 -12.62 23.38
CA ARG A 128 41.41 -14.07 23.52
C ARG A 128 42.27 -14.68 22.41
N ASN A 129 42.93 -13.85 21.60
CA ASN A 129 43.98 -14.26 20.66
C ASN A 129 45.29 -13.61 21.05
#